data_AF-A0A6J8B5C5-F1
#
_entry.id   AF-A0A6J8B5C5-F1
#
_cell.length_a   1.000
_cell.length_b   1.000
_cell.length_c   1.000
_cell.angle_alpha   90.00
_cell.angle_beta   90.00
_cell.angle_gamma   90.00
#
_symmetry.space_group_name_H-M   'P 1'
#
loop_
_entity.id
_entity.type
_entity.pdbx_description
1 polymer ?
#
loop_
_entity_poly.entity_id
_entity_poly.type
_entity_poly.pdbx_seq_one_letter_code
_entity_poly.pdbx_strand_id
1 'polypeptide(L)'
;MFNELLPTKDRTDVFETCVLGHLWNTDIDVIYVKSADNTMCSGISTKRKTLSELAEVFDPMGFFSPGIVNVKIFPQDLWKRNLKWDDEICKYDELKWISISAELRKISEVSIPRFIGLEANQNNVKYKLLCFFDVSKRAYSTAIYLHQSSGNATKCDLIFSKSRLAPIKGMTIPKLELMAVLIGVRSLKFVKKQN
;
A
#
# COMPACT_ATOMS: atom_id res chain seq x y z
N MET A 1 3.71 4.46 -24.99
CA MET A 1 4.34 4.71 -23.67
C MET A 1 4.10 6.17 -23.27
N PHE A 2 3.91 6.55 -22.00
CA PHE A 2 3.45 7.91 -21.63
C PHE A 2 4.37 9.02 -22.16
N ASN A 3 5.69 8.86 -22.05
CA ASN A 3 6.66 9.81 -22.60
C ASN A 3 6.59 9.95 -24.12
N GLU A 4 6.17 8.92 -24.85
CA GLU A 4 5.99 8.99 -26.30
C GLU A 4 4.79 9.85 -26.71
N LEU A 5 3.82 10.04 -25.81
CA LEU A 5 2.65 10.91 -26.02
C LEU A 5 3.01 12.40 -25.85
N LEU A 6 4.15 12.72 -25.25
CA LEU A 6 4.61 14.08 -25.02
C LEU A 6 5.55 14.56 -26.15
N PRO A 7 5.43 15.83 -26.60
CA PRO A 7 6.40 16.44 -27.50
C PRO A 7 7.82 16.37 -26.91
N THR A 8 8.83 16.15 -27.75
CA THR A 8 10.23 15.95 -27.30
C THR A 8 10.76 17.09 -26.44
N LYS A 9 10.35 18.34 -26.73
CA LYS A 9 10.71 19.54 -25.97
C LYS A 9 10.13 19.60 -24.54
N ASP A 10 9.08 18.84 -24.26
CA ASP A 10 8.35 18.85 -22.99
C ASP A 10 8.69 17.60 -22.13
N ARG A 11 9.61 16.75 -22.61
CA ARG A 11 10.09 15.57 -21.87
C ARG A 11 11.14 15.97 -20.86
N THR A 12 11.08 15.40 -19.66
CA THR A 12 12.12 15.56 -18.64
C THR A 12 13.30 14.62 -18.93
N ASP A 13 14.53 15.12 -18.78
CA ASP A 13 15.74 14.29 -18.85
C ASP A 13 15.86 13.30 -17.68
N VAL A 14 15.10 13.55 -16.60
CA VAL A 14 15.01 12.68 -15.43
C VAL A 14 13.84 11.72 -15.59
N PHE A 15 14.14 10.42 -15.54
CA PHE A 15 13.14 9.37 -15.72
C PHE A 15 12.36 9.03 -14.44
N GLU A 16 12.92 9.32 -13.27
CA GLU A 16 12.27 9.08 -11.97
C GLU A 16 11.86 10.39 -11.29
N THR A 17 10.61 10.48 -10.85
CA THR A 17 10.09 11.65 -10.11
C THR A 17 9.19 11.24 -8.97
N CYS A 18 9.09 12.06 -7.92
CA CYS A 18 8.23 11.77 -6.77
C CYS A 18 6.82 12.35 -6.97
N VAL A 19 5.79 11.51 -6.83
CA VAL A 19 4.38 11.88 -6.91
C VAL A 19 3.65 11.35 -5.68
N LEU A 20 3.12 12.25 -4.86
CA LEU A 20 2.36 11.91 -3.63
C LEU A 20 3.10 10.97 -2.67
N GLY A 21 4.43 11.03 -2.64
CA GLY A 21 5.29 10.18 -1.81
C GLY A 21 5.64 8.82 -2.41
N HIS A 22 5.19 8.52 -3.63
CA HIS A 22 5.66 7.40 -4.43
C HIS A 22 6.67 7.86 -5.49
N LEU A 23 7.52 6.94 -5.94
CA LEU A 23 8.37 7.15 -7.10
C LEU A 23 7.61 6.75 -8.36
N TRP A 24 7.73 7.56 -9.40
CA TRP A 24 7.16 7.32 -10.72
C TRP A 24 8.28 7.27 -11.74
N ASN A 25 8.39 6.14 -12.43
CA ASN A 25 9.23 6.01 -13.61
C ASN A 25 8.41 6.41 -14.84
N THR A 26 8.77 7.54 -15.44
CA THR A 26 8.06 8.15 -16.57
C THR A 26 8.27 7.41 -17.88
N ASP A 27 9.38 6.68 -18.01
CA ASP A 27 9.70 5.88 -19.20
C ASP A 27 8.74 4.71 -19.28
N ILE A 28 8.81 3.77 -18.34
CA ILE A 28 7.93 2.58 -18.33
C ILE A 28 6.52 2.84 -17.76
N ASP A 29 6.23 4.06 -17.31
CA ASP A 29 4.96 4.51 -16.75
C ASP A 29 4.43 3.71 -15.53
N VAL A 30 5.30 3.48 -14.55
CA VAL A 30 4.96 2.72 -13.33
C VAL A 30 5.26 3.48 -12.04
N ILE A 31 4.45 3.23 -11.02
CA ILE A 31 4.59 3.76 -9.66
C ILE A 31 5.13 2.66 -8.74
N TYR A 32 6.07 3.01 -7.88
CA TYR A 32 6.66 2.13 -6.86
C TYR A 32 7.03 2.94 -5.60
N VAL A 33 7.36 2.25 -4.51
CA VAL A 33 7.77 2.90 -3.26
C VAL A 33 9.29 2.94 -3.18
N LYS A 34 9.85 4.03 -2.62
CA LYS A 34 11.27 4.09 -2.28
C LYS A 34 11.59 2.98 -1.26
N SER A 35 12.65 2.22 -1.51
CA SER A 35 13.14 1.25 -0.52
C SER A 35 13.62 1.96 0.74
N ALA A 36 13.37 1.38 1.92
CA ALA A 36 13.94 1.90 3.17
C ALA A 36 15.47 1.75 3.12
N ASP A 37 16.20 2.84 3.39
CA ASP A 37 17.66 2.90 3.24
C ASP A 37 18.38 1.87 4.15
N ASN A 38 19.54 1.35 3.72
CA ASN A 38 20.29 0.29 4.41
C ASN A 38 20.80 0.67 5.81
N THR A 39 20.75 1.95 6.18
CA THR A 39 21.15 2.45 7.52
C THR A 39 20.24 1.94 8.65
N MET A 40 19.04 1.45 8.31
CA MET A 40 18.01 1.02 9.26
C MET A 40 18.39 -0.18 10.15
N CYS A 41 19.32 -1.04 9.70
CA CYS A 41 19.75 -2.22 10.48
C CYS A 41 20.97 -2.00 11.38
N SER A 42 21.46 -0.75 11.54
CA SER A 42 22.60 -0.45 12.41
C SER A 42 22.13 0.19 13.73
N GLY A 43 22.30 -0.53 14.84
CA GLY A 43 22.08 -0.04 16.21
C GLY A 43 20.86 -0.62 16.94
N ILE A 44 20.85 -0.40 18.26
CA ILE A 44 19.83 -0.88 19.21
C ILE A 44 18.44 -0.57 18.71
N SER A 45 17.63 -1.62 18.53
CA SER A 45 16.27 -1.48 18.06
C SER A 45 15.34 -1.13 19.23
N THR A 46 14.78 0.07 19.22
CA THR A 46 13.73 0.50 20.16
C THR A 46 12.37 0.49 19.48
N LYS A 47 11.29 0.50 20.27
CA LYS A 47 9.94 0.65 19.73
C LYS A 47 9.79 1.95 18.90
N ARG A 48 10.45 3.03 19.31
CA ARG A 48 10.49 4.30 18.56
C ARG A 48 11.15 4.11 17.21
N LYS A 49 12.30 3.43 17.16
CA LYS A 49 13.03 3.18 15.92
C LYS A 49 12.16 2.41 14.94
N THR A 50 11.57 1.28 15.35
CA THR A 50 10.72 0.47 14.46
C THR A 50 9.50 1.21 13.91
N LEU A 51 8.92 2.13 14.70
CA LEU A 51 7.85 3.02 14.23
C LEU A 51 8.34 4.09 13.26
N SER A 52 9.55 4.63 13.46
CA SER A 52 10.17 5.59 12.53
C SER A 52 10.38 4.95 11.17
N GLU A 53 10.95 3.74 11.12
CA GLU A 53 11.16 2.99 9.87
C GLU A 53 9.84 2.69 9.16
N LEU A 54 8.80 2.30 9.91
CA LEU A 54 7.45 2.11 9.34
C LEU A 54 6.88 3.40 8.74
N ALA A 55 7.16 4.55 9.35
CA ALA A 55 6.65 5.85 8.90
C ALA A 55 7.30 6.36 7.60
N GLU A 56 8.48 5.83 7.22
CA GLU A 56 9.13 6.16 5.95
C GLU A 56 8.35 5.62 4.75
N VAL A 57 7.60 4.54 4.94
CA VAL A 57 6.77 3.94 3.89
C VAL A 57 5.41 4.65 3.85
N PHE A 58 5.35 5.71 3.05
CA PHE A 58 4.12 6.45 2.80
C PHE A 58 3.33 5.86 1.62
N ASP A 59 2.12 5.37 1.90
CA ASP A 59 1.22 4.78 0.90
C ASP A 59 -0.22 5.30 1.08
N PRO A 60 -0.52 6.50 0.57
CA PRO A 60 -1.82 7.14 0.76
C PRO A 60 -2.96 6.39 0.07
N MET A 61 -2.68 5.76 -1.08
CA MET A 61 -3.67 5.01 -1.88
C MET A 61 -3.81 3.55 -1.44
N GLY A 62 -2.89 3.07 -0.60
CA GLY A 62 -2.91 1.73 -0.02
C GLY A 62 -2.49 0.63 -1.00
N PHE A 63 -1.86 0.99 -2.11
CA PHE A 63 -1.40 0.07 -3.15
C PHE A 63 -0.47 -1.04 -2.64
N PHE A 64 0.34 -0.70 -1.65
CA PHE A 64 1.34 -1.55 -1.04
C PHE A 64 0.88 -2.08 0.33
N SER A 65 -0.41 -1.90 0.65
CA SER A 65 -1.03 -2.38 1.89
C SER A 65 -0.70 -3.83 2.26
N PRO A 66 -0.68 -4.82 1.35
CA PRO A 66 -0.38 -6.20 1.71
C PRO A 66 0.98 -6.37 2.41
N GLY A 67 2.02 -5.69 1.91
CA GLY A 67 3.35 -5.70 2.54
C GLY A 67 3.38 -4.89 3.83
N ILE A 68 2.72 -3.73 3.85
CA ILE A 68 2.75 -2.80 4.99
C ILE A 68 1.98 -3.36 6.20
N VAL A 69 0.96 -4.21 6.01
CA VAL A 69 0.16 -4.77 7.13
C VAL A 69 1.04 -5.56 8.10
N ASN A 70 1.95 -6.40 7.61
CA ASN A 70 2.85 -7.18 8.46
C ASN A 70 3.78 -6.29 9.28
N VAL A 71 4.25 -5.19 8.69
CA VAL A 71 5.09 -4.20 9.36
C VAL A 71 4.30 -3.48 10.46
N LYS A 72 3.06 -3.06 10.18
CA LYS A 72 2.16 -2.40 11.15
C LYS A 72 1.84 -3.30 12.35
N ILE A 73 1.74 -4.59 12.10
CA ILE A 73 1.41 -5.59 13.11
C ILE A 73 2.50 -5.67 14.20
N PHE A 74 3.78 -5.53 13.85
CA PHE A 74 4.89 -5.71 14.79
C PHE A 74 4.91 -4.68 15.93
N PRO A 75 4.81 -3.36 15.68
CA PRO A 75 4.68 -2.37 16.75
C PRO A 75 3.45 -2.60 17.64
N GLN A 76 2.36 -3.17 17.09
CA GLN A 76 1.20 -3.55 17.90
C GLN A 76 1.53 -4.66 18.89
N ASP A 77 2.35 -5.63 18.52
CA ASP A 77 2.82 -6.69 19.42
C ASP A 77 3.72 -6.11 20.52
N LEU A 78 4.54 -5.09 20.23
CA LEU A 78 5.32 -4.37 21.24
C LEU A 78 4.43 -3.58 22.21
N TRP A 79 3.39 -2.91 21.70
CA TRP A 79 2.41 -2.21 22.56
C TRP A 79 1.64 -3.15 23.49
N LYS A 80 1.25 -4.34 23.01
CA LYS A 80 0.58 -5.36 23.84
C LYS A 80 1.44 -5.81 25.01
N ARG A 81 2.77 -5.70 24.89
CA ARG A 81 3.74 -6.05 25.93
C ARG A 81 4.13 -4.85 26.81
N ASN A 82 3.46 -3.72 26.66
CA ASN A 82 3.69 -2.49 27.44
C ASN A 82 5.12 -1.94 27.37
N LEU A 83 5.88 -2.21 26.29
CA LEU A 83 7.17 -1.56 26.08
C LEU A 83 6.97 -0.05 25.92
N LYS A 84 7.84 0.76 26.54
CA LYS A 84 7.90 2.21 26.32
C LYS A 84 8.58 2.51 24.97
N TRP A 85 8.67 3.79 24.61
CA TRP A 85 9.19 4.22 23.31
C TRP A 85 10.67 3.92 23.14
N ASP A 86 11.46 4.16 24.19
CA ASP A 86 12.91 4.07 24.17
C ASP A 86 13.45 2.81 24.86
N ASP A 87 12.55 1.90 25.28
CA ASP A 87 12.94 0.59 25.79
C ASP A 87 13.54 -0.24 24.65
N GLU A 88 14.65 -0.92 24.95
CA GLU A 88 15.27 -1.87 24.03
C GLU A 88 14.35 -3.07 23.81
N ILE A 89 14.18 -3.48 22.55
CA ILE A 89 13.46 -4.72 22.25
C ILE A 89 14.38 -5.91 22.52
N CYS A 90 13.80 -7.04 22.93
CA CYS A 90 14.60 -8.23 23.18
C CYS A 90 15.17 -8.79 21.87
N LYS A 91 16.26 -9.58 21.98
CA LYS A 91 16.93 -10.18 20.82
C LYS A 91 16.00 -10.98 19.89
N TYR A 92 14.97 -11.63 20.45
CA TYR A 92 13.97 -12.33 19.65
C TYR A 92 13.17 -11.38 18.74
N ASP A 93 12.71 -10.24 19.29
CA ASP A 93 11.97 -9.24 18.52
C ASP A 93 12.85 -8.51 17.52
N GLU A 94 14.12 -8.30 17.85
CA GLU A 94 15.10 -7.71 16.94
C GLU A 94 15.31 -8.58 15.71
N LEU A 95 15.52 -9.89 15.88
CA LEU A 95 15.62 -10.84 14.76
C LEU A 95 14.35 -10.86 13.91
N LYS A 96 13.18 -10.81 14.57
CA LYS A 96 11.88 -10.73 13.88
C LYS A 96 11.74 -9.42 13.11
N TRP A 97 12.17 -8.29 13.67
CA TRP A 97 12.15 -7.00 13.01
C TRP A 97 13.06 -6.99 11.79
N ILE A 98 14.28 -7.52 11.90
CA ILE A 98 15.21 -7.64 10.77
C ILE A 98 14.57 -8.41 9.61
N SER A 99 13.87 -9.51 9.90
CA SER A 99 13.14 -10.28 8.88
C SER A 99 12.02 -9.46 8.23
N ILE A 100 11.21 -8.77 9.03
CA ILE A 100 10.09 -7.93 8.55
C ILE A 100 10.61 -6.77 7.70
N SER A 101 11.68 -6.09 8.15
CA SER A 101 12.29 -4.99 7.41
C SER A 101 12.93 -5.48 6.10
N ALA A 102 13.51 -6.68 6.07
CA ALA A 102 13.99 -7.29 4.84
C ALA A 102 12.87 -7.59 3.85
N GLU A 103 11.71 -8.08 4.31
CA GLU A 103 10.53 -8.24 3.46
C GLU A 103 9.97 -6.90 2.97
N LEU A 104 9.93 -5.89 3.84
CA LEU A 104 9.48 -4.55 3.48
C LEU A 104 10.34 -3.94 2.38
N ARG A 105 11.66 -4.17 2.36
CA ARG A 105 12.53 -3.70 1.27
C ARG A 105 12.13 -4.27 -0.09
N LYS A 106 11.61 -5.49 -0.16
CA LYS A 106 11.14 -6.10 -1.42
C LYS A 106 9.90 -5.39 -1.97
N ILE A 107 9.23 -4.54 -1.18
CA ILE A 107 8.08 -3.77 -1.66
C ILE A 107 8.45 -2.80 -2.78
N SER A 108 9.71 -2.33 -2.81
CA SER A 108 10.20 -1.45 -3.88
C SER A 108 10.40 -2.18 -5.22
N GLU A 109 10.44 -3.52 -5.20
CA GLU A 109 10.48 -4.34 -6.43
C GLU A 109 9.10 -4.46 -7.07
N VAL A 110 8.03 -4.17 -6.32
CA VAL A 110 6.66 -4.17 -6.83
C VAL A 110 6.39 -2.83 -7.52
N SER A 111 6.05 -2.89 -8.79
CA SER A 111 5.63 -1.74 -9.58
C SER A 111 4.16 -1.86 -9.98
N ILE A 112 3.49 -0.72 -10.07
CA ILE A 112 2.07 -0.64 -10.42
C ILE A 112 1.93 0.28 -11.64
N PRO A 113 1.27 -0.18 -12.72
CA PRO A 113 1.01 0.69 -13.86
C PRO A 113 0.24 1.95 -13.44
N ARG A 114 0.73 3.13 -13.80
CA ARG A 114 0.02 4.39 -13.51
C ARG A 114 -1.27 4.49 -14.33
N PHE A 115 -1.24 4.03 -15.58
CA PHE A 115 -2.38 4.09 -16.48
C PHE A 115 -3.40 2.99 -16.21
N ILE A 116 -4.58 3.42 -15.74
CA ILE A 116 -5.70 2.55 -15.40
C ILE A 116 -6.80 2.81 -16.44
N GLY A 117 -6.62 2.22 -17.61
CA GLY A 117 -7.53 2.35 -18.75
C GLY A 117 -7.40 1.19 -19.75
N LEU A 118 -8.44 0.99 -20.55
CA LEU A 118 -8.36 0.25 -21.82
C LEU A 118 -7.92 1.24 -22.90
N GLU A 119 -7.14 0.77 -23.89
CA GLU A 119 -6.62 1.63 -24.95
C GLU A 119 -7.75 2.33 -25.73
N ALA A 120 -7.45 3.54 -26.22
CA ALA A 120 -8.41 4.53 -26.75
C ALA A 120 -9.27 4.06 -27.94
N ASN A 121 -8.98 2.90 -28.54
CA ASN A 121 -9.64 2.42 -29.76
C ASN A 121 -10.88 1.54 -29.50
N GLN A 122 -11.32 1.41 -28.25
CA GLN A 122 -12.46 0.55 -27.89
C GLN A 122 -13.74 1.36 -27.66
N ASN A 123 -14.66 1.34 -28.62
CA ASN A 123 -15.99 1.92 -28.46
C ASN A 123 -16.83 1.11 -27.44
N ASN A 124 -17.56 1.80 -26.55
CA ASN A 124 -18.52 1.23 -25.58
C ASN A 124 -17.93 0.46 -24.37
N VAL A 125 -16.89 1.02 -23.72
CA VAL A 125 -16.32 0.46 -22.47
C VAL A 125 -17.32 0.57 -21.32
N LYS A 126 -17.62 -0.55 -20.65
CA LYS A 126 -18.38 -0.59 -19.39
C LYS A 126 -17.42 -0.61 -18.21
N TYR A 127 -17.68 0.26 -17.23
CA TYR A 127 -16.89 0.38 -16.01
C TYR A 127 -17.68 -0.15 -14.81
N LYS A 128 -17.02 -0.94 -13.96
CA LYS A 128 -17.54 -1.41 -12.68
C LYS A 128 -16.50 -1.22 -11.59
N LEU A 129 -16.93 -0.74 -10.43
CA LEU A 129 -16.09 -0.73 -9.24
C LEU A 129 -16.38 -2.01 -8.45
N LEU A 130 -15.34 -2.81 -8.23
CA LEU A 130 -15.41 -4.02 -7.42
C LEU A 130 -14.74 -3.76 -6.09
N CYS A 131 -15.48 -3.89 -4.99
CA CYS A 131 -14.96 -3.70 -3.64
C CYS A 131 -14.90 -5.04 -2.93
N PHE A 132 -13.68 -5.47 -2.61
CA PHE A 132 -13.42 -6.65 -1.82
C PHE A 132 -13.04 -6.23 -0.40
N PHE A 133 -13.25 -7.14 0.53
CA PHE A 133 -12.89 -6.99 1.93
C PHE A 133 -12.33 -8.31 2.42
N ASP A 134 -11.33 -8.21 3.29
CA ASP A 134 -10.72 -9.37 3.94
C ASP A 134 -10.50 -9.06 5.42
N VAL A 135 -10.58 -10.10 6.24
CA VAL A 135 -10.57 -10.00 7.70
C VAL A 135 -9.77 -11.12 8.32
N SER A 136 -8.91 -10.73 9.25
CA SER A 136 -8.23 -11.62 10.16
C SER A 136 -8.40 -11.15 11.60
N LYS A 137 -7.96 -11.96 12.56
CA LYS A 137 -7.90 -11.57 13.99
C LYS A 137 -6.99 -10.36 14.24
N ARG A 138 -6.07 -10.04 13.32
CA ARG A 138 -5.03 -9.01 13.51
C ARG A 138 -5.28 -7.75 12.71
N ALA A 139 -5.95 -7.86 11.57
CA ALA A 139 -6.19 -6.76 10.65
C ALA A 139 -7.43 -7.02 9.81
N TYR A 140 -8.03 -5.95 9.32
CA TYR A 140 -9.10 -5.97 8.34
C TYR A 140 -8.77 -4.97 7.24
N SER A 141 -9.15 -5.29 6.01
CA SER A 141 -8.79 -4.52 4.83
C SER A 141 -9.91 -4.47 3.82
N THR A 142 -9.78 -3.53 2.90
CA THR A 142 -10.62 -3.42 1.71
C THR A 142 -9.75 -3.07 0.51
N ALA A 143 -10.07 -3.65 -0.64
CA ALA A 143 -9.41 -3.37 -1.91
C ALA A 143 -10.48 -3.07 -2.96
N ILE A 144 -10.29 -1.99 -3.70
CA ILE A 144 -11.20 -1.51 -4.74
C ILE A 144 -10.49 -1.63 -6.07
N TYR A 145 -11.11 -2.37 -6.98
CA TYR A 145 -10.63 -2.56 -8.34
C TYR A 145 -11.56 -1.87 -9.33
N LEU A 146 -10.97 -1.28 -10.38
CA LEU A 146 -11.70 -0.85 -11.56
C LEU A 146 -11.72 -2.02 -12.55
N HIS A 147 -12.91 -2.56 -12.77
CA HIS A 147 -13.15 -3.55 -13.80
C HIS A 147 -13.68 -2.86 -15.05
N GLN A 148 -12.97 -3.02 -16.16
CA GLN A 148 -13.29 -2.48 -17.46
C GLN A 148 -13.59 -3.62 -18.42
N SER A 149 -14.68 -3.52 -19.19
CA SER A 149 -15.02 -4.51 -20.20
C SER A 149 -15.47 -3.85 -21.50
N SER A 150 -14.89 -4.28 -22.62
CA SER A 150 -15.31 -3.88 -23.96
C SER A 150 -15.28 -5.08 -24.90
N GLY A 151 -16.44 -5.51 -25.39
CA GLY A 151 -16.56 -6.76 -26.14
C GLY A 151 -15.98 -7.94 -25.35
N ASN A 152 -14.91 -8.55 -25.87
CA ASN A 152 -14.21 -9.67 -25.25
C ASN A 152 -13.00 -9.24 -24.39
N ALA A 153 -12.59 -7.97 -24.43
CA ALA A 153 -11.49 -7.46 -23.63
C ALA A 153 -11.97 -7.12 -22.21
N THR A 154 -11.26 -7.63 -21.20
CA THR A 154 -11.47 -7.27 -19.80
C THR A 154 -10.15 -6.88 -19.15
N LYS A 155 -10.19 -5.86 -18.30
CA LYS A 155 -9.05 -5.40 -17.50
C LYS A 155 -9.52 -5.09 -16.09
N CYS A 156 -8.70 -5.43 -15.10
CA CYS A 156 -9.02 -5.21 -13.70
C CYS A 156 -7.78 -4.65 -13.00
N ASP A 157 -7.85 -3.38 -12.60
CA ASP A 157 -6.72 -2.68 -11.98
C ASP A 157 -7.08 -2.27 -10.54
N LEU A 158 -6.13 -2.40 -9.61
CA LEU A 158 -6.29 -1.90 -8.25
C LEU A 158 -6.21 -0.37 -8.28
N ILE A 159 -7.26 0.30 -7.81
CA ILE A 159 -7.32 1.77 -7.79
C ILE A 159 -7.19 2.34 -6.37
N PHE A 160 -7.57 1.58 -5.36
CA PHE A 160 -7.50 2.02 -3.97
C PHE A 160 -7.55 0.83 -3.03
N SER A 161 -6.80 0.88 -1.94
CA SER A 161 -6.89 -0.11 -0.87
C SER A 161 -6.74 0.58 0.48
N LYS A 162 -7.27 -0.07 1.52
CA LYS A 162 -7.13 0.43 2.88
C LYS A 162 -7.09 -0.73 3.85
N SER A 163 -6.01 -0.76 4.63
CA SER A 163 -5.82 -1.73 5.71
C SER A 163 -5.86 -1.03 7.07
N ARG A 164 -6.40 -1.73 8.07
CA ARG A 164 -6.41 -1.30 9.47
C ARG A 164 -6.10 -2.49 10.39
N LEU A 165 -5.36 -2.23 11.46
CA LEU A 165 -5.16 -3.23 12.49
C LEU A 165 -6.43 -3.41 13.32
N ALA A 166 -6.68 -4.65 13.75
CA ALA A 166 -7.73 -4.95 14.69
C ALA A 166 -7.42 -4.28 16.05
N PRO A 167 -8.44 -3.83 16.80
CA PRO A 167 -8.23 -3.21 18.11
C PRO A 167 -7.46 -4.13 19.07
N ILE A 168 -6.54 -3.55 19.86
CA ILE A 168 -5.74 -4.30 20.84
C ILE A 168 -6.61 -5.00 21.89
N LYS A 169 -7.73 -4.36 22.27
CA LYS A 169 -8.72 -4.91 23.22
C LYS A 169 -9.45 -6.16 22.70
N GLY A 170 -9.23 -6.53 21.44
CA GLY A 170 -9.88 -7.65 20.79
C GLY A 170 -11.27 -7.29 20.28
N MET A 171 -11.68 -7.99 19.22
CA MET A 171 -13.03 -7.90 18.66
C MET A 171 -13.35 -9.22 17.96
N THR A 172 -14.64 -9.59 17.91
CA THR A 172 -15.07 -10.82 17.22
C THR A 172 -14.92 -10.67 15.71
N ILE A 173 -14.70 -11.79 15.01
CA ILE A 173 -14.60 -11.80 13.53
C ILE A 173 -15.82 -11.16 12.86
N PRO A 174 -17.09 -11.44 13.25
CA PRO A 174 -18.25 -10.79 12.63
C PRO A 174 -18.26 -9.27 12.78
N LYS A 175 -17.78 -8.75 13.91
CA LYS A 175 -17.65 -7.29 14.10
C LYS A 175 -16.54 -6.71 13.23
N LEU A 176 -15.44 -7.45 13.03
CA LEU A 176 -14.34 -7.03 12.15
C LEU A 176 -14.78 -7.04 10.68
N GLU A 177 -15.59 -8.00 10.26
CA GLU A 177 -16.25 -8.02 8.94
C GLU A 177 -17.11 -6.78 8.73
N LEU A 178 -17.93 -6.41 9.71
CA LEU A 178 -18.70 -5.17 9.65
C LEU A 178 -17.81 -3.93 9.54
N MET A 179 -16.66 -3.91 10.23
CA MET A 179 -15.69 -2.81 10.11
C MET A 179 -15.01 -2.78 8.73
N ALA A 180 -14.69 -3.94 8.16
CA ALA A 180 -14.13 -4.07 6.81
C ALA A 180 -15.10 -3.52 5.76
N VAL A 181 -16.39 -3.90 5.86
CA VAL A 181 -17.46 -3.37 5.02
C VAL A 181 -17.60 -1.86 5.20
N LEU A 182 -17.58 -1.36 6.44
CA LEU A 182 -17.67 0.07 6.72
C LEU A 182 -16.54 0.87 6.06
N ILE A 183 -15.29 0.40 6.16
CA ILE A 183 -14.17 1.08 5.48
C ILE A 183 -14.29 0.94 3.96
N GLY A 184 -14.75 -0.21 3.44
CA GLY A 184 -14.97 -0.42 2.01
C GLY A 184 -15.98 0.56 1.43
N VAL A 185 -17.15 0.71 2.07
CA VAL A 185 -18.18 1.67 1.65
C VAL A 185 -17.68 3.11 1.70
N ARG A 186 -16.91 3.49 2.73
CA ARG A 186 -16.30 4.82 2.82
C ARG A 186 -15.28 5.05 1.71
N SER A 187 -14.44 4.06 1.44
CA SER A 187 -13.44 4.10 0.36
C SER A 187 -14.11 4.19 -1.01
N LEU A 188 -15.19 3.45 -1.26
CA LEU A 188 -15.98 3.55 -2.49
C LEU A 188 -16.58 4.95 -2.68
N LYS A 189 -17.15 5.54 -1.63
CA LYS A 189 -17.67 6.92 -1.67
C LYS A 189 -16.56 7.93 -1.95
N PHE A 190 -15.38 7.73 -1.37
CA PHE A 190 -14.21 8.57 -1.61
C PHE A 190 -13.77 8.50 -3.08
N VAL A 191 -13.55 7.29 -3.61
CA VAL A 191 -13.16 7.05 -5.01
C VAL A 191 -14.20 7.64 -5.97
N LYS A 192 -15.49 7.44 -5.71
CA LYS A 192 -16.56 7.95 -6.58
C LYS A 192 -16.65 9.49 -6.60
N LYS A 193 -16.22 10.16 -5.53
CA LYS A 193 -16.26 11.64 -5.40
C LYS A 193 -15.04 12.33 -6.04
N GLN A 194 -13.94 11.62 -6.27
CA GLN A 194 -12.72 12.21 -6.84
C GLN A 194 -12.75 12.32 -8.39
N ASN A 195 -13.86 11.93 -9.03
CA ASN A 195 -14.19 12.26 -10.41
C ASN A 195 -15.28 13.34 -10.46
#